data_AF-A0A7C2QPH3-F1
#
_entry.id   AF-A0A7C2QPH3-F1
#
_cell.length_a   1.000
_cell.length_b   1.000
_cell.length_c   1.000
_cell.angle_alpha   90.00
_cell.angle_beta   90.00
_cell.angle_gamma   90.00
#
_symmetry.space_group_name_H-M   'P 1'
#
loop_
_entity.id
_entity.type
_entity.pdbx_description
1 polymer ?
#
loop_
_entity_poly.entity_id
_entity_poly.type
_entity_poly.pdbx_seq_one_letter_code
_entity_poly.pdbx_strand_id
1 'polypeptide(L)'
;MPRGLSRRSSGSRAYRKGYLFELLVRDELAGMGLVVYRVARSSGKPRSAGVGYPPVDLIAFLPDGRALFVECKLQEPSRAQLERMREAAQALPGLYFVVTRGNLEGFLEEVRSLVASASNKNVTGARQAG
;
A
#
# COMPACT_ATOMS: atom_id res chain seq x y z
N MET A 1 19.29 43.05 -15.18
CA MET A 1 19.90 42.24 -14.12
C MET A 1 19.06 40.98 -13.90
N PRO A 2 19.43 39.77 -14.36
CA PRO A 2 18.64 38.58 -14.09
C PRO A 2 18.91 38.12 -12.64
N ARG A 3 17.87 38.09 -11.80
CA ARG A 3 17.96 37.54 -10.44
C ARG A 3 17.52 36.08 -10.43
N GLY A 4 18.45 35.22 -10.04
CA GLY A 4 18.17 34.04 -9.21
C GLY A 4 17.55 32.84 -9.90
N LEU A 5 18.40 31.91 -10.32
CA LEU A 5 18.03 30.50 -10.48
C LEU A 5 17.44 30.00 -9.15
N SER A 6 16.12 29.84 -9.13
CA SER A 6 15.38 29.27 -8.00
C SER A 6 15.92 27.87 -7.69
N ARG A 7 16.39 27.68 -6.45
CA ARG A 7 16.78 26.38 -5.89
C ARG A 7 15.64 25.38 -6.14
N ARG A 8 15.79 24.50 -7.13
CA ARG A 8 14.86 23.37 -7.34
C ARG A 8 14.80 22.58 -6.04
N SER A 9 13.65 22.66 -5.37
CA SER A 9 13.42 22.06 -4.06
C SER A 9 13.58 20.55 -4.14
N SER A 10 14.46 20.00 -3.30
CA SER A 10 14.66 18.55 -3.11
C SER A 10 13.36 17.80 -2.82
N GLY A 11 12.35 18.50 -2.28
CA GLY A 11 11.00 17.98 -2.00
C GLY A 11 10.24 17.50 -3.24
N SER A 12 10.35 18.17 -4.40
CA SER A 12 9.64 17.73 -5.62
C SER A 12 10.19 16.41 -6.15
N ARG A 13 11.51 16.20 -6.06
CA ARG A 13 12.19 14.98 -6.48
C ARG A 13 11.90 13.81 -5.52
N ALA A 14 11.91 14.05 -4.20
CA ALA A 14 11.57 13.04 -3.22
C ALA A 14 10.09 12.61 -3.33
N TYR A 15 9.17 13.57 -3.48
CA TYR A 15 7.75 13.31 -3.72
C TYR A 15 7.52 12.48 -4.99
N ARG A 16 8.17 12.86 -6.10
CA ARG A 16 8.10 12.10 -7.35
C ARG A 16 8.62 10.66 -7.18
N LYS A 17 9.68 10.45 -6.40
CA LYS A 17 10.19 9.11 -6.11
C LYS A 17 9.21 8.26 -5.29
N GLY A 18 8.56 8.87 -4.30
CA GLY A 18 7.54 8.19 -3.49
C GLY A 18 6.37 7.76 -4.35
N TYR A 19 5.86 8.68 -5.15
CA TYR A 19 4.79 8.42 -6.11
C TYR A 19 5.13 7.31 -7.12
N LEU A 20 6.36 7.32 -7.68
CA LEU A 20 6.80 6.26 -8.59
C LEU A 20 6.88 4.88 -7.91
N PHE A 21 7.23 4.84 -6.62
CA PHE A 21 7.24 3.59 -5.87
C PHE A 21 5.82 3.07 -5.60
N GLU A 22 4.89 3.95 -5.23
CA GLU A 22 3.46 3.60 -5.11
C GLU A 22 2.89 3.04 -6.43
N LEU A 23 3.25 3.64 -7.57
CA LEU A 23 2.84 3.14 -8.89
C LEU A 23 3.42 1.77 -9.20
N LEU A 24 4.69 1.54 -8.89
CA LEU A 24 5.33 0.24 -9.09
C LEU A 24 4.61 -0.85 -8.28
N VAL A 25 4.36 -0.60 -6.99
CA VAL A 25 3.64 -1.57 -6.14
C VAL A 25 2.24 -1.83 -6.67
N ARG A 26 1.53 -0.78 -7.11
CA ARG A 26 0.21 -0.92 -7.75
C ARG A 26 0.28 -1.84 -8.98
N ASP A 27 1.26 -1.62 -9.87
CA ASP A 27 1.38 -2.35 -11.13
C ASP A 27 1.73 -3.82 -10.90
N GLU A 28 2.59 -4.12 -9.93
CA GLU A 28 2.88 -5.49 -9.52
C GLU A 28 1.62 -6.21 -9.00
N LEU A 29 0.86 -5.56 -8.10
CA LEU A 29 -0.39 -6.12 -7.57
C LEU A 29 -1.45 -6.31 -8.66
N ALA A 30 -1.59 -5.35 -9.57
CA ALA A 30 -2.50 -5.45 -10.71
C ALA A 30 -2.07 -6.56 -11.68
N GLY A 31 -0.76 -6.75 -11.89
CA GLY A 31 -0.20 -7.85 -12.68
C GLY A 31 -0.52 -9.24 -12.11
N MET A 32 -0.82 -9.33 -10.81
CA MET A 32 -1.31 -10.55 -10.16
C MET A 32 -2.84 -10.75 -10.32
N GLY A 33 -3.52 -9.90 -11.08
CA GLY A 33 -4.97 -9.96 -11.29
C GLY A 33 -5.80 -9.32 -10.18
N LEU A 34 -5.18 -8.54 -9.29
CA LEU A 34 -5.90 -7.85 -8.22
C LEU A 34 -6.55 -6.56 -8.72
N VAL A 35 -7.73 -6.23 -8.18
CA VAL A 35 -8.32 -4.90 -8.34
C VAL A 35 -7.66 -3.96 -7.33
N VAL A 36 -6.97 -2.93 -7.82
CA VAL A 36 -6.18 -2.02 -6.98
C VAL A 36 -6.66 -0.58 -7.11
N TYR A 37 -7.00 0.04 -5.98
CA TYR A 37 -7.35 1.45 -5.86
C TYR A 37 -6.23 2.22 -5.19
N ARG A 38 -5.85 3.37 -5.75
CA ARG A 38 -4.98 4.32 -5.07
C ARG A 38 -5.82 5.25 -4.20
N VAL A 39 -5.44 5.38 -2.93
CA VAL A 39 -6.12 6.26 -1.99
C VAL A 39 -5.73 7.71 -2.29
N ALA A 40 -6.72 8.58 -2.47
CA ALA A 40 -6.48 10.00 -2.64
C ALA A 40 -5.82 10.57 -1.37
N ARG A 41 -4.72 11.30 -1.53
CA ARG A 41 -4.16 12.12 -0.45
C ARG A 41 -5.01 13.38 -0.34
N SER A 42 -5.64 13.62 0.81
CA SER A 42 -6.30 14.91 1.03
C SER A 42 -5.23 16.00 1.02
N SER A 43 -5.50 17.05 0.24
CA SER A 43 -4.59 18.18 0.06
C SER A 43 -4.41 18.92 1.40
N GLY A 44 -3.32 18.64 2.11
CA GLY A 44 -2.74 19.62 3.04
C GLY A 44 -2.93 19.40 4.54
N LYS A 45 -3.43 18.26 5.03
CA LYS A 45 -3.31 17.92 6.47
C LYS A 45 -2.54 16.62 6.67
N PRO A 46 -1.50 16.60 7.50
CA PRO A 46 -0.93 15.34 7.98
C PRO A 46 -2.06 14.50 8.58
N ARG A 47 -2.15 13.21 8.24
CA ARG A 47 -3.05 12.25 8.93
C ARG A 47 -2.71 12.09 10.43
N SER A 48 -1.70 12.80 10.92
CA SER A 48 -1.28 12.86 12.32
C SER A 48 -1.97 14.00 13.06
N ALA A 49 -3.23 13.79 13.42
CA ALA A 49 -3.87 14.26 14.66
C ALA A 49 -5.34 13.77 14.66
N GLY A 50 -5.61 12.60 15.24
CA GLY A 50 -6.97 12.18 15.59
C GLY A 50 -7.77 11.37 14.56
N VAL A 51 -7.16 10.92 13.46
CA VAL A 51 -7.83 9.98 12.54
C VAL A 51 -7.56 8.55 13.02
N GLY A 52 -8.61 7.80 13.36
CA GLY A 52 -8.51 6.43 13.91
C GLY A 52 -8.06 5.34 12.94
N TYR A 53 -7.49 5.71 11.78
CA TYR A 53 -7.06 4.79 10.74
C TYR A 53 -5.58 5.02 10.38
N PRO A 54 -4.84 3.95 10.05
CA PRO A 54 -3.45 4.08 9.64
C PRO A 54 -3.36 4.79 8.28
N PRO A 55 -2.18 5.31 7.92
CA PRO A 55 -1.95 5.75 6.56
C PRO A 55 -2.05 4.54 5.61
N VAL A 56 -2.59 4.78 4.43
CA VAL A 56 -2.84 3.79 3.38
C VAL A 56 -2.70 4.55 2.06
N ASP A 57 -1.86 4.04 1.17
CA ASP A 57 -1.63 4.57 -0.17
C ASP A 57 -2.39 3.74 -1.24
N LEU A 58 -2.46 2.41 -1.07
CA LEU A 58 -3.16 1.50 -1.97
C LEU A 58 -4.12 0.58 -1.20
N ILE A 59 -5.23 0.23 -1.84
CA ILE A 59 -6.15 -0.82 -1.41
C ILE A 59 -6.27 -1.82 -2.56
N ALA A 60 -5.95 -3.08 -2.32
CA ALA A 60 -6.12 -4.15 -3.30
C ALA A 60 -7.13 -5.19 -2.80
N PHE A 61 -7.86 -5.82 -3.69
CA PHE A 61 -8.82 -6.87 -3.35
C PHE A 61 -8.39 -8.22 -3.89
N LEU A 62 -8.30 -9.20 -3.00
CA LEU A 62 -8.09 -10.61 -3.35
C LEU A 62 -9.34 -11.20 -4.02
N PRO A 63 -9.21 -12.30 -4.80
CA PRO A 63 -10.34 -12.96 -5.45
C PRO A 63 -11.46 -13.43 -4.50
N ASP A 64 -11.14 -13.65 -3.22
CA ASP A 64 -12.10 -14.04 -2.18
C ASP A 64 -12.72 -12.84 -1.44
N GLY A 65 -12.52 -11.62 -1.95
CA GLY A 65 -13.10 -10.39 -1.41
C GLY A 65 -12.33 -9.76 -0.25
N ARG A 66 -11.28 -10.42 0.28
CA ARG A 66 -10.43 -9.83 1.33
C ARG A 66 -9.68 -8.61 0.80
N ALA A 67 -9.63 -7.55 1.62
CA ALA A 67 -8.89 -6.33 1.32
C ALA A 67 -7.44 -6.40 1.84
N LEU A 68 -6.52 -5.89 1.03
CA LEU A 68 -5.13 -5.60 1.37
C LEU A 68 -4.96 -4.08 1.42
N PHE A 69 -4.57 -3.55 2.57
CA PHE A 69 -4.27 -2.14 2.79
C PHE A 69 -2.75 -1.97 2.79
N VAL A 70 -2.23 -1.15 1.88
CA VAL A 70 -0.79 -1.02 1.65
C VAL A 70 -0.37 0.43 1.85
N GLU A 71 0.57 0.64 2.75
CA GLU A 71 1.31 1.89 2.90
C GLU A 71 2.69 1.74 2.29
N CYS A 72 3.06 2.65 1.39
CA CYS A 72 4.35 2.63 0.71
C CYS A 72 5.32 3.63 1.34
N LYS A 73 6.49 3.15 1.77
CA LYS A 73 7.56 4.00 2.32
C LYS A 73 8.84 3.82 1.51
N LEU A 74 9.51 4.92 1.20
CA LEU A 74 10.82 4.85 0.52
C LEU A 74 11.95 4.34 1.42
N GLN A 75 11.76 4.44 2.74
CA GLN A 75 12.74 4.06 3.76
C GLN A 75 12.03 3.24 4.83
N GLU A 76 12.80 2.41 5.52
CA GLU A 76 12.30 1.61 6.63
C GLU A 76 11.80 2.54 7.75
N PRO A 77 10.54 2.40 8.20
CA PRO A 77 10.06 3.12 9.37
C PRO A 77 10.86 2.74 10.61
N SER A 78 10.93 3.64 11.59
CA SER A 78 11.43 3.26 12.90
C SER A 78 10.49 2.24 13.55
N ARG A 79 11.03 1.43 14.48
CA ARG A 79 10.23 0.45 15.23
C ARG A 79 8.98 1.06 15.86
N ALA A 80 9.13 2.23 16.50
CA ALA A 80 8.01 2.94 17.12
C ALA A 80 6.97 3.45 16.11
N GLN A 81 7.40 3.82 14.89
CA GLN A 81 6.45 4.17 13.82
C GLN A 81 5.68 2.93 13.35
N LEU A 82 6.39 1.81 13.15
CA LEU A 82 5.80 0.55 12.72
C LEU A 82 4.78 0.03 13.74
N GLU A 83 5.10 0.09 15.03
CA GLU A 83 4.19 -0.29 16.13
C GLU A 83 2.90 0.54 16.11
N ARG A 84 2.99 1.88 16.03
CA ARG A 84 1.80 2.74 15.91
C ARG A 84 0.96 2.45 14.67
N MET A 85 1.61 2.16 13.54
CA MET A 85 0.90 1.82 12.31
C MET A 85 0.18 0.47 12.43
N ARG A 86 0.80 -0.52 13.11
CA ARG A 86 0.20 -1.82 13.40
C ARG A 86 -0.99 -1.72 14.37
N GLU A 87 -0.87 -0.91 15.42
CA GLU A 87 -1.97 -0.64 16.34
C GLU A 87 -3.17 -0.04 15.60
N ALA A 88 -2.94 1.02 14.82
CA ALA A 88 -4.00 1.64 14.03
C ALA A 88 -4.60 0.69 12.99
N ALA A 89 -3.79 -0.21 12.42
CA ALA A 89 -4.26 -1.20 11.45
C ALA A 89 -5.25 -2.22 12.01
N GLN A 90 -5.33 -2.39 13.34
CA GLN A 90 -6.35 -3.25 13.96
C GLN A 90 -7.79 -2.75 13.67
N ALA A 91 -7.96 -1.48 13.33
CA ALA A 91 -9.25 -0.92 12.93
C ALA A 91 -9.64 -1.24 11.47
N LEU A 92 -8.77 -1.86 10.69
CA LEU A 92 -9.02 -2.22 9.30
C LEU A 92 -9.61 -3.63 9.17
N PRO A 93 -10.60 -3.85 8.29
CA PRO A 93 -11.24 -5.16 8.10
C PRO A 93 -10.41 -6.13 7.24
N GLY A 94 -9.10 -5.88 7.08
CA GLY A 94 -8.25 -6.60 6.14
C GLY A 94 -6.79 -6.62 6.54
N LEU A 95 -5.95 -7.13 5.66
CA LEU A 95 -4.52 -7.27 5.91
C LEU A 95 -3.82 -5.94 5.66
N TYR A 96 -2.95 -5.53 6.57
CA TYR A 96 -2.22 -4.27 6.47
C TYR A 96 -0.72 -4.50 6.28
N PHE A 97 -0.16 -3.89 5.24
CA PHE A 97 1.24 -4.01 4.87
C PHE A 97 1.92 -2.66 4.82
N VAL A 98 3.13 -2.60 5.39
CA VAL A 98 4.06 -1.49 5.18
C VAL A 98 5.15 -1.97 4.23
N VAL A 99 5.12 -1.43 3.02
CA VAL A 99 5.99 -1.87 1.93
C VAL A 99 7.07 -0.83 1.71
N THR A 100 8.30 -1.29 1.72
CA THR A 100 9.51 -0.52 1.44
C THR A 100 10.23 -1.13 0.25
N ARG A 101 11.21 -0.40 -0.29
CA ARG A 101 12.08 -0.98 -1.32
C ARG A 101 12.85 -2.21 -0.83
N GLY A 102 13.11 -2.28 0.48
CA GLY A 102 13.88 -3.38 1.09
C GLY A 102 13.07 -4.66 1.28
N ASN A 103 11.74 -4.57 1.38
CA ASN A 103 10.88 -5.73 1.62
C ASN A 103 9.91 -6.05 0.48
N LEU A 104 9.99 -5.32 -0.64
CA LEU A 104 9.07 -5.45 -1.76
C LEU A 104 8.95 -6.90 -2.25
N GLU A 105 10.07 -7.57 -2.49
CA GLU A 105 10.06 -8.94 -3.03
C GLU A 105 9.32 -9.92 -2.11
N GLY A 106 9.65 -9.92 -0.82
CA GLY A 106 8.97 -10.75 0.18
C GLY A 106 7.48 -10.43 0.31
N PHE A 107 7.11 -9.14 0.25
CA PHE A 107 5.70 -8.73 0.20
C PHE A 107 4.99 -9.30 -1.04
N LEU A 108 5.60 -9.22 -2.22
CA LEU A 108 5.01 -9.75 -3.45
C LEU A 108 4.88 -11.28 -3.42
N GLU A 109 5.82 -11.99 -2.82
CA GLU A 109 5.71 -13.45 -2.59
C GLU A 109 4.54 -13.79 -1.68
N GLU A 110 4.38 -13.06 -0.58
CA GLU A 110 3.26 -13.23 0.35
C GLU A 110 1.91 -13.00 -0.36
N VAL A 111 1.81 -11.93 -1.15
CA VAL A 111 0.59 -11.65 -1.93
C VAL A 111 0.31 -12.76 -2.96
N ARG A 112 1.32 -13.25 -3.68
CA ARG A 112 1.15 -14.38 -4.62
C ARG A 112 0.59 -15.62 -3.91
N SER A 113 1.10 -15.93 -2.72
CA SER A 113 0.59 -17.04 -1.89
C SER A 113 -0.88 -16.83 -1.46
N LEU A 114 -1.22 -15.60 -1.08
CA LEU A 114 -2.58 -15.23 -0.72
C LEU A 114 -3.55 -15.35 -1.91
N VAL A 115 -3.12 -14.92 -3.10
CA VAL A 115 -3.89 -15.05 -4.36
C VAL A 115 -4.14 -16.52 -4.69
N ALA A 116 -3.10 -17.35 -4.68
CA ALA A 116 -3.24 -18.79 -4.96
C ALA A 116 -4.22 -19.45 -3.99
N SER A 117 -4.13 -19.10 -2.71
CA SER A 117 -5.03 -19.61 -1.66
C SER A 117 -6.49 -19.14 -1.84
N ALA A 118 -6.69 -17.87 -2.22
CA ALA A 118 -8.02 -17.30 -2.45
C ALA A 118 -8.72 -17.93 -3.66
N SER A 119 -8.00 -18.11 -4.76
CA SER A 119 -8.53 -18.70 -6.00
C SER A 119 -9.00 -20.15 -5.77
N ASN A 120 -8.28 -20.93 -4.97
CA ASN A 120 -8.68 -22.31 -4.66
C ASN A 120 -10.00 -22.41 -3.87
N LYS A 121 -10.28 -21.45 -2.98
CA LYS A 121 -11.52 -21.43 -2.19
C LYS A 121 -12.77 -21.13 -3.04
N ASN A 122 -12.62 -20.28 -4.05
CA ASN A 122 -13.72 -19.98 -4.96
C ASN A 122 -14.11 -21.22 -5.80
N VAL A 123 -13.14 -22.06 -6.17
CA VAL A 123 -13.39 -23.29 -6.94
C VAL A 123 -14.11 -24.34 -6.11
N THR A 124 -13.76 -24.53 -4.84
CA THR A 124 -14.44 -25.49 -3.96
C THR A 124 -15.83 -25.03 -3.54
N GLY A 125 -16.05 -23.74 -3.28
CA GLY A 125 -17.38 -23.19 -2.99
C GLY A 125 -18.37 -23.35 -4.15
N ALA A 126 -17.91 -23.16 -5.39
CA ALA A 126 -18.74 -23.36 -6.58
C ALA A 126 -19.13 -24.83 -6.83
N ARG A 127 -18.32 -25.80 -6.37
CA ARG A 127 -18.59 -27.24 -6.55
C ARG A 127 -19.56 -27.83 -5.52
N GLN A 128 -19.78 -27.17 -4.39
CA GLN A 128 -20.70 -27.66 -3.35
C GLN A 128 -22.12 -27.10 -3.47
N ALA A 129 -22.33 -26.10 -4.33
CA ALA A 129 -23.63 -25.45 -4.54
C ALA A 129 -24.38 -25.95 -5.80
N GLY A 130 -23.90 -27.03 -6.42
CA GLY A 130 -24.48 -27.65 -7.61
C GLY A 130 -25.05 -29.03 -7.35
#